data_AF-K1U0B7-F1
#
_entry.id   AF-K1U0B7-F1
#
_cell.length_a   1.000
_cell.length_b   1.000
_cell.length_c   1.000
_cell.angle_alpha   90.00
_cell.angle_beta   90.00
_cell.angle_gamma   90.00
#
_symmetry.space_group_name_H-M   'P 1'
#
loop_
_entity.id
_entity.type
_entity.pdbx_description
1 polymer ?
#
loop_
_entity_poly.entity_id
_entity_poly.type
_entity_poly.pdbx_seq_one_letter_code
_entity_poly.pdbx_strand_id
1 'polypeptide(L)'
;GYFTVELELPEGATIERTREVTDRAMAYLMKDPDIEHVLNVTGSSPRVGSNPAHSQLTVILKPWDERETQEISEVMNRVREEFSRYPESKVYLSTPPVIPGLGQSGGFEMVLEARSDMTYEQLQMAVDTLMYYAERTPELTGLSTSMQNDIPQLYYDVDRDKAQLLGVSMSDIFSTMKAFTGSVYINDFNLFNRIYRVYIQAEAPY
;
A
#
# COMPACT_ATOMS: atom_id res chain seq x y z
N GLY A 1 -0.48 -20.68 -12.84
CA GLY A 1 -0.71 -19.29 -13.28
C GLY A 1 -0.87 -18.43 -12.03
N TYR A 2 -0.92 -17.09 -12.15
CA TYR A 2 -1.15 -16.25 -10.97
C TYR A 2 -1.88 -14.96 -11.33
N PHE A 3 -2.50 -14.36 -10.32
CA PHE A 3 -3.01 -12.99 -10.35
C PHE A 3 -2.63 -12.30 -9.03
N THR A 4 -2.77 -10.98 -9.00
CA THR A 4 -2.53 -10.19 -7.80
C THR A 4 -3.83 -9.63 -7.26
N VAL A 5 -3.89 -9.50 -5.93
CA VAL A 5 -4.93 -8.79 -5.22
C VAL A 5 -4.27 -7.69 -4.41
N GLU A 6 -4.75 -6.47 -4.56
CA GLU A 6 -4.42 -5.36 -3.67
C GLU A 6 -5.63 -5.05 -2.78
N LEU A 7 -5.41 -5.05 -1.48
CA LEU A 7 -6.35 -4.56 -0.48
C LEU A 7 -5.92 -3.15 -0.07
N GLU A 8 -6.81 -2.18 -0.27
CA GLU A 8 -6.61 -0.77 0.07
C GLU A 8 -7.62 -0.40 1.16
N LEU A 9 -7.13 -0.20 2.39
CA LEU A 9 -7.92 0.36 3.49
C LEU A 9 -7.90 1.89 3.40
N PRO A 10 -8.78 2.60 4.14
CA PRO A 10 -8.71 4.05 4.25
C PRO A 10 -7.33 4.54 4.67
N GLU A 11 -6.88 5.65 4.07
CA GLU A 11 -5.62 6.29 4.41
C GLU A 11 -5.52 6.58 5.92
N GLY A 12 -4.34 6.35 6.49
CA GLY A 12 -4.10 6.42 7.94
C GLY A 12 -4.47 5.16 8.72
N ALA A 13 -4.97 4.09 8.07
CA ALA A 13 -5.07 2.78 8.70
C ALA A 13 -3.68 2.26 9.12
N THR A 14 -3.61 1.68 10.32
CA THR A 14 -2.36 1.08 10.82
C THR A 14 -2.09 -0.26 10.13
N ILE A 15 -0.83 -0.69 10.12
CA ILE A 15 -0.45 -1.98 9.55
C ILE A 15 -1.15 -3.15 10.27
N GLU A 16 -1.48 -3.00 11.55
CA GLU A 16 -2.25 -3.97 12.33
C GLU A 16 -3.67 -4.11 11.80
N ARG A 17 -4.36 -2.99 11.56
CA ARG A 17 -5.72 -3.02 10.98
C ARG A 17 -5.71 -3.65 9.60
N THR A 18 -4.73 -3.30 8.77
CA THR A 18 -4.55 -3.90 7.44
C THR A 18 -4.31 -5.40 7.56
N ARG A 19 -3.46 -5.84 8.50
CA ARG A 19 -3.17 -7.26 8.74
C ARG A 19 -4.42 -8.06 9.08
N GLU A 20 -5.32 -7.54 9.92
CA GLU A 20 -6.58 -8.22 10.26
C GLU A 20 -7.49 -8.47 9.05
N VAL A 21 -7.53 -7.52 8.11
CA VAL A 21 -8.28 -7.67 6.85
C VAL A 21 -7.58 -8.67 5.93
N THR A 22 -6.26 -8.55 5.79
CA THR A 22 -5.43 -9.43 4.97
C THR A 22 -5.49 -10.88 5.44
N ASP A 23 -5.46 -11.14 6.75
CA ASP A 23 -5.51 -12.49 7.31
C ASP A 23 -6.86 -13.17 7.01
N ARG A 24 -7.98 -12.42 7.06
CA ARG A 24 -9.29 -12.92 6.64
C ARG A 24 -9.33 -13.23 5.13
N ALA A 25 -8.80 -12.33 4.31
CA ALA A 25 -8.70 -12.53 2.87
C ALA A 25 -7.87 -13.77 2.52
N MET A 26 -6.70 -13.95 3.17
CA MET A 26 -5.86 -15.12 3.01
C MET A 26 -6.57 -16.42 3.44
N ALA A 27 -7.30 -16.38 4.58
CA ALA A 27 -8.05 -17.54 5.05
C ALA A 27 -9.16 -17.98 4.08
N TYR A 28 -9.74 -17.05 3.32
CA TYR A 28 -10.66 -17.38 2.24
C TYR A 28 -9.93 -17.94 1.01
N LEU A 29 -8.90 -17.24 0.52
CA LEU A 29 -8.14 -17.65 -0.67
C LEU A 29 -7.55 -19.05 -0.53
N MET A 30 -7.01 -19.38 0.65
CA MET A 30 -6.43 -20.69 0.92
C MET A 30 -7.46 -21.84 1.00
N LYS A 31 -8.77 -21.53 0.99
CA LYS A 31 -9.85 -22.53 0.93
C LYS A 31 -10.36 -22.77 -0.49
N ASP A 32 -10.01 -21.92 -1.45
CA ASP A 32 -10.44 -22.09 -2.84
C ASP A 32 -9.71 -23.31 -3.46
N PRO A 33 -10.42 -24.23 -4.12
CA PRO A 33 -9.83 -25.46 -4.65
C PRO A 33 -8.82 -25.22 -5.77
N ASP A 34 -8.84 -24.07 -6.45
CA ASP A 34 -7.95 -23.76 -7.57
C ASP A 34 -6.66 -23.02 -7.15
N ILE A 35 -6.59 -22.57 -5.90
CA ILE A 35 -5.46 -21.82 -5.33
C ILE A 35 -4.47 -22.79 -4.67
N GLU A 36 -3.19 -22.64 -4.98
CA GLU A 36 -2.11 -23.43 -4.39
C GLU A 36 -1.42 -22.70 -3.25
N HIS A 37 -1.03 -21.44 -3.49
CA HIS A 37 -0.31 -20.61 -2.54
C HIS A 37 -0.75 -19.15 -2.62
N VAL A 38 -0.63 -18.44 -1.50
CA VAL A 38 -0.82 -16.98 -1.42
C VAL A 38 0.42 -16.37 -0.78
N LEU A 39 1.12 -15.52 -1.52
CA LEU A 39 2.20 -14.71 -0.98
C LEU A 39 1.63 -13.38 -0.52
N ASN A 40 1.93 -12.98 0.72
CA ASN A 40 1.43 -11.74 1.32
C ASN A 40 2.60 -10.78 1.59
N VAL A 41 2.44 -9.53 1.14
CA VAL A 41 3.28 -8.40 1.51
C VAL A 41 2.36 -7.29 2.07
N THR A 42 2.09 -7.37 3.37
CA THR A 42 1.33 -6.35 4.10
C THR A 42 2.17 -5.08 4.26
N GLY A 43 1.57 -3.91 4.08
CA GLY A 43 2.26 -2.62 4.09
C GLY A 43 2.83 -2.21 2.72
N SER A 44 2.36 -2.84 1.63
CA SER A 44 2.87 -2.63 0.28
C SER A 44 1.74 -2.54 -0.73
N SER A 45 1.95 -1.71 -1.74
CA SER A 45 1.10 -1.53 -2.91
C SER A 45 1.97 -1.47 -4.17
N PRO A 46 1.58 -2.15 -5.27
CA PRO A 46 2.23 -1.96 -6.55
C PRO A 46 2.02 -0.56 -7.15
N ARG A 47 0.99 0.18 -6.69
CA ARG A 47 0.65 1.53 -7.19
C ARG A 47 1.36 2.64 -6.43
N VAL A 48 1.41 2.56 -5.10
CA VAL A 48 1.93 3.64 -4.24
C VAL A 48 3.20 3.26 -3.44
N GLY A 49 3.69 2.02 -3.58
CA GLY A 49 4.88 1.54 -2.86
C GLY A 49 4.58 1.14 -1.42
N SER A 50 5.45 1.51 -0.48
CA SER A 50 5.28 1.16 0.93
C SER A 50 4.20 2.02 1.59
N ASN A 51 3.08 1.40 1.95
CA ASN A 51 1.99 2.07 2.66
C ASN A 51 1.32 1.10 3.67
N PRO A 52 1.30 1.41 4.98
CA PRO A 52 0.66 0.60 6.02
C PRO A 52 -0.82 0.26 5.78
N ALA A 53 -1.55 1.12 5.07
CA ALA A 53 -2.97 0.94 4.75
C ALA A 53 -3.21 -0.02 3.57
N HIS A 54 -2.15 -0.53 2.93
CA HIS A 54 -2.25 -1.39 1.76
C HIS A 54 -1.66 -2.78 2.02
N SER A 55 -2.17 -3.78 1.31
CA SER A 55 -1.61 -5.12 1.28
C SER A 55 -1.61 -5.67 -0.13
N GLN A 56 -0.48 -6.21 -0.56
CA GLN A 56 -0.35 -6.90 -1.83
C GLN A 56 -0.33 -8.41 -1.60
N LEU A 57 -1.23 -9.12 -2.29
CA LEU A 57 -1.28 -10.56 -2.33
C LEU A 57 -0.97 -11.06 -3.74
N THR A 58 -0.06 -12.01 -3.86
CA THR A 58 0.16 -12.77 -5.10
C THR A 58 -0.47 -14.14 -4.93
N VAL A 59 -1.55 -14.39 -5.67
CA VAL A 59 -2.32 -15.63 -5.62
C VAL A 59 -1.80 -16.56 -6.72
N ILE A 60 -1.16 -17.65 -6.30
CA ILE A 60 -0.58 -18.67 -7.17
C ILE A 60 -1.60 -19.79 -7.31
N LEU A 61 -2.06 -20.01 -8.54
CA LEU A 61 -3.00 -21.06 -8.89
C LEU A 61 -2.26 -22.38 -9.12
N LYS A 62 -2.95 -23.49 -8.79
CA LYS A 62 -2.51 -24.86 -9.06
C LYS A 62 -2.15 -25.08 -10.55
N PRO A 63 -1.42 -26.15 -10.90
CA PRO A 63 -1.27 -26.56 -12.30
C PRO A 63 -2.62 -26.68 -13.00
N TRP A 64 -2.67 -26.39 -14.32
CA TRP A 64 -3.93 -26.33 -15.08
C TRP A 64 -4.75 -27.63 -14.99
N ASP A 65 -4.06 -28.77 -15.01
CA ASP A 65 -4.68 -30.10 -14.99
C ASP A 65 -5.24 -30.50 -13.60
N GLU A 66 -4.95 -29.73 -12.55
CA GLU A 66 -5.38 -29.98 -11.17
C GLU A 66 -6.48 -29.02 -10.70
N ARG A 67 -6.91 -28.10 -11.55
CA ARG A 67 -7.97 -27.12 -11.23
C ARG A 67 -9.35 -27.65 -11.59
N GLU A 68 -10.32 -27.30 -10.76
CA GLU A 68 -11.74 -27.44 -11.10
C GLU A 68 -12.14 -26.37 -12.12
N THR A 69 -11.54 -25.19 -12.01
CA THR A 69 -11.79 -24.05 -12.92
C THR A 69 -10.60 -23.80 -13.83
N GLN A 70 -10.81 -23.89 -15.14
CA GLN A 70 -9.76 -23.63 -16.12
C GLN A 70 -9.47 -22.13 -16.27
N GLU A 71 -10.51 -21.33 -16.39
CA GLU A 71 -10.38 -19.90 -16.66
C GLU A 71 -10.01 -19.11 -15.40
N ILE A 72 -8.89 -18.37 -15.47
CA ILE A 72 -8.44 -17.50 -14.37
C ILE A 72 -9.45 -16.42 -14.02
N SER A 73 -10.20 -15.94 -15.03
CA SER A 73 -11.22 -14.91 -14.87
C SER A 73 -12.35 -15.36 -13.95
N GLU A 74 -12.72 -16.64 -13.98
CA GLU A 74 -13.74 -17.22 -13.10
C GLU A 74 -13.26 -17.26 -11.65
N VAL A 75 -12.02 -17.67 -11.40
CA VAL A 75 -11.41 -17.64 -10.06
C VAL A 75 -11.34 -16.20 -9.54
N MET A 76 -10.89 -15.26 -10.37
CA MET A 76 -10.85 -13.84 -10.01
C MET A 76 -12.25 -13.27 -9.73
N ASN A 77 -13.30 -13.73 -10.43
CA ASN A 77 -14.67 -13.30 -10.19
C ASN A 77 -15.19 -13.78 -8.82
N ARG A 78 -14.93 -15.03 -8.44
CA ARG A 78 -15.26 -15.54 -7.10
C ARG A 78 -14.56 -14.75 -5.99
N VAL A 79 -13.28 -14.45 -6.19
CA VAL A 79 -12.50 -13.64 -5.24
C VAL A 79 -13.05 -12.21 -5.15
N ARG A 80 -13.37 -11.59 -6.30
CA ARG A 80 -13.98 -10.25 -6.33
C ARG A 80 -15.34 -10.22 -5.62
N GLU A 81 -16.17 -11.24 -5.84
CA GLU A 81 -17.48 -11.35 -5.18
C GLU A 81 -17.33 -11.46 -3.66
N GLU A 82 -16.47 -12.34 -3.16
CA GLU A 82 -16.24 -12.46 -1.72
C GLU A 82 -15.69 -11.16 -1.13
N PHE A 83 -14.67 -10.57 -1.76
CA PHE A 83 -14.01 -9.39 -1.20
C PHE A 83 -14.86 -8.12 -1.33
N SER A 84 -15.89 -8.11 -2.17
CA SER A 84 -16.91 -7.04 -2.15
C SER A 84 -17.66 -6.93 -0.81
N ARG A 85 -17.58 -7.98 0.03
CA ARG A 85 -18.19 -8.03 1.37
C ARG A 85 -17.31 -7.42 2.47
N TYR A 86 -16.16 -6.84 2.11
CA TYR A 86 -15.17 -6.30 3.04
C TYR A 86 -15.33 -4.77 3.05
N PRO A 87 -16.27 -4.20 3.84
CA PRO A 87 -16.58 -2.76 3.78
C PRO A 87 -15.40 -1.88 4.18
N GLU A 88 -14.45 -2.42 4.92
CA GLU A 88 -13.23 -1.76 5.34
C GLU A 88 -12.16 -1.60 4.25
N SER A 89 -12.29 -2.22 3.07
CA SER A 89 -11.26 -2.16 2.03
C SER A 89 -11.81 -2.07 0.60
N LYS A 90 -11.14 -1.30 -0.25
CA LYS A 90 -11.23 -1.43 -1.70
C LYS A 90 -10.31 -2.54 -2.18
N VAL A 91 -10.71 -3.21 -3.25
CA VAL A 91 -10.06 -4.44 -3.70
C VAL A 91 -9.79 -4.34 -5.19
N TYR A 92 -8.54 -4.47 -5.57
CA TYR A 92 -8.10 -4.42 -6.96
C TYR A 92 -7.49 -5.75 -7.35
N LEU A 93 -8.00 -6.36 -8.43
CA LEU A 93 -7.47 -7.60 -8.95
C LEU A 93 -6.88 -7.35 -10.34
N SER A 94 -5.66 -7.84 -10.57
CA SER A 94 -5.02 -7.72 -11.88
C SER A 94 -4.22 -8.98 -12.21
N THR A 95 -4.17 -9.28 -13.51
CA THR A 95 -3.24 -10.26 -14.06
C THR A 95 -1.95 -9.57 -14.46
N PRO A 96 -0.80 -10.27 -14.37
CA PRO A 96 0.47 -9.73 -14.86
C PRO A 96 0.39 -9.38 -16.35
N PRO A 97 1.22 -8.43 -16.83
CA PRO A 97 1.29 -8.09 -18.24
C PRO A 97 1.81 -9.29 -19.08
N VAL A 98 1.35 -9.38 -20.33
CA VAL A 98 1.78 -10.43 -21.27
C VAL A 98 3.28 -10.34 -21.58
N ILE A 99 3.81 -9.11 -21.61
CA ILE A 99 5.24 -8.83 -21.80
C ILE A 99 5.78 -8.20 -20.52
N PRO A 100 6.67 -8.90 -19.78
CA PRO A 100 7.31 -8.34 -18.60
C PRO A 100 8.01 -7.02 -18.92
N GLY A 101 7.82 -6.00 -18.06
CA GLY A 101 8.45 -4.69 -18.20
C GLY A 101 7.65 -3.63 -18.97
N LEU A 102 6.48 -3.97 -19.53
CA LEU A 102 5.58 -2.99 -20.19
C LEU A 102 4.52 -2.37 -19.26
N GLY A 103 4.53 -2.73 -17.97
CA GLY A 103 3.58 -2.22 -16.98
C GLY A 103 3.45 -3.16 -15.78
N GLN A 104 2.62 -2.78 -14.80
CA GLN A 104 2.32 -3.60 -13.62
C GLN A 104 0.99 -4.37 -13.76
N SER A 105 0.12 -3.95 -14.67
CA SER A 105 -1.18 -4.58 -14.95
C SER A 105 -1.48 -4.63 -16.44
N GLY A 106 -2.32 -5.58 -16.87
CA GLY A 106 -2.93 -5.52 -18.20
C GLY A 106 -3.93 -4.36 -18.32
N GLY A 107 -4.04 -3.74 -19.50
CA GLY A 107 -4.97 -2.64 -19.78
C GLY A 107 -4.28 -1.43 -20.39
N PHE A 108 -4.71 -0.24 -19.98
CA PHE A 108 -4.09 1.04 -20.33
C PHE A 108 -3.62 1.77 -19.07
N GLU A 109 -2.65 2.65 -19.25
CA GLU A 109 -2.18 3.57 -18.22
C GLU A 109 -2.34 5.00 -18.74
N MET A 110 -2.72 5.91 -17.86
CA MET A 110 -2.90 7.33 -18.18
C MET A 110 -2.37 8.18 -17.04
N VAL A 111 -1.61 9.22 -17.39
CA VAL A 111 -1.11 10.21 -16.44
C VAL A 111 -1.93 11.49 -16.61
N LEU A 112 -2.64 11.87 -15.56
CA LEU A 112 -3.30 13.18 -15.51
C LEU A 112 -2.30 14.22 -15.00
N GLU A 113 -1.96 15.18 -15.85
CA GLU A 113 -0.99 16.21 -15.54
C GLU A 113 -1.67 17.52 -15.15
N ALA A 114 -1.35 18.03 -13.96
CA ALA A 114 -1.60 19.43 -13.61
C ALA A 114 -0.70 20.33 -14.47
N ARG A 115 -1.30 21.23 -15.25
CA ARG A 115 -0.58 22.22 -16.06
C ARG A 115 -0.70 23.59 -15.41
N SER A 116 0.34 24.40 -15.52
CA SER A 116 0.43 25.75 -14.92
C SER A 116 0.47 25.73 -13.38
N ASP A 117 -0.19 26.67 -12.72
CA ASP A 117 -0.19 26.96 -11.28
C ASP A 117 -1.24 26.17 -10.48
N MET A 118 -1.67 25.01 -11.00
CA MET A 118 -2.63 24.15 -10.31
C MET A 118 -2.03 23.58 -9.02
N THR A 119 -2.81 23.63 -7.93
CA THR A 119 -2.45 23.04 -6.64
C THR A 119 -2.66 21.53 -6.65
N TYR A 120 -2.08 20.83 -5.67
CA TYR A 120 -2.30 19.40 -5.46
C TYR A 120 -3.78 19.07 -5.25
N GLU A 121 -4.48 19.88 -4.44
CA GLU A 121 -5.92 19.74 -4.19
C GLU A 121 -6.74 19.86 -5.48
N GLN A 122 -6.38 20.81 -6.37
CA GLN A 122 -7.06 20.96 -7.66
C GLN A 122 -6.81 19.76 -8.59
N LEU A 123 -5.61 19.18 -8.57
CA LEU A 123 -5.32 17.95 -9.30
C LEU A 123 -6.13 16.78 -8.75
N GLN A 124 -6.24 16.66 -7.42
CA GLN A 124 -7.04 15.63 -6.75
C GLN A 124 -8.51 15.71 -7.18
N MET A 125 -9.10 16.91 -7.13
CA MET A 125 -10.48 17.12 -7.58
C MET A 125 -10.68 16.75 -9.06
N ALA A 126 -9.69 17.01 -9.92
CA ALA A 126 -9.74 16.63 -11.33
C ALA A 126 -9.67 15.11 -11.52
N VAL A 127 -8.82 14.41 -10.75
CA VAL A 127 -8.74 12.94 -10.72
C VAL A 127 -10.07 12.35 -10.25
N ASP A 128 -10.63 12.85 -9.15
CA ASP A 128 -11.90 12.37 -8.59
C ASP A 128 -13.05 12.55 -9.59
N THR A 129 -13.08 13.70 -10.26
CA THR A 129 -14.08 13.99 -11.31
C THR A 129 -13.95 13.01 -12.47
N LEU A 130 -12.72 12.77 -12.94
CA LEU A 130 -12.46 11.82 -14.02
C LEU A 130 -12.90 10.40 -13.64
N MET A 131 -12.51 9.94 -12.45
CA MET A 131 -12.88 8.62 -11.92
C MET A 131 -14.40 8.47 -11.81
N TYR A 132 -15.10 9.49 -11.31
CA TYR A 132 -16.56 9.50 -11.20
C TYR A 132 -17.28 9.25 -12.54
N TYR A 133 -16.82 9.89 -13.62
CA TYR A 133 -17.39 9.68 -14.95
C TYR A 133 -16.91 8.39 -15.61
N ALA A 134 -15.64 8.03 -15.41
CA ALA A 134 -15.07 6.80 -15.97
C ALA A 134 -15.75 5.55 -15.41
N GLU A 135 -16.06 5.51 -14.11
CA GLU A 135 -16.79 4.40 -13.46
C GLU A 135 -18.22 4.18 -14.03
N ARG A 136 -18.80 5.19 -14.69
CA ARG A 136 -20.13 5.11 -15.31
C ARG A 136 -20.08 4.72 -16.78
N THR A 137 -18.89 4.55 -17.34
CA THR A 137 -18.68 4.15 -18.74
C THR A 137 -18.59 2.62 -18.80
N PRO A 138 -19.58 1.91 -19.39
CA PRO A 138 -19.61 0.44 -19.39
C PRO A 138 -18.40 -0.24 -20.03
N GLU A 139 -17.72 0.45 -20.94
CA GLU A 139 -16.51 0.00 -21.62
C GLU A 139 -15.28 -0.02 -20.71
N LEU A 140 -15.34 0.65 -19.55
CA LEU A 140 -14.25 0.76 -18.59
C LEU A 140 -14.53 -0.11 -17.36
N THR A 141 -13.55 -0.92 -16.97
CA THR A 141 -13.62 -1.76 -15.77
C THR A 141 -12.28 -1.79 -15.05
N GLY A 142 -12.30 -2.06 -13.73
CA GLY A 142 -11.06 -2.18 -12.95
C GLY A 142 -10.27 -0.89 -12.82
N LEU A 143 -10.94 0.27 -12.88
CA LEU A 143 -10.30 1.58 -12.73
C LEU A 143 -9.67 1.71 -11.34
N SER A 144 -8.45 2.25 -11.31
CA SER A 144 -7.73 2.53 -10.07
C SER A 144 -6.88 3.79 -10.26
N THR A 145 -6.53 4.44 -9.15
CA THR A 145 -5.68 5.62 -9.14
C THR A 145 -4.59 5.45 -8.08
N SER A 146 -3.42 6.04 -8.31
CA SER A 146 -2.36 6.19 -7.30
C SER A 146 -2.47 7.50 -6.53
N MET A 147 -3.47 8.34 -6.83
CA MET A 147 -3.73 9.57 -6.09
C MET A 147 -4.18 9.23 -4.67
N GLN A 148 -3.41 9.69 -3.70
CA GLN A 148 -3.72 9.52 -2.28
C GLN A 148 -4.48 10.74 -1.79
N ASN A 149 -5.47 10.53 -0.94
CA ASN A 149 -6.11 11.64 -0.25
C ASN A 149 -5.17 12.20 0.80
N ASP A 150 -5.42 13.44 1.22
CA ASP A 150 -4.64 14.07 2.28
C ASP A 150 -4.72 13.22 3.57
N ILE A 151 -3.55 12.86 4.10
CA ILE A 151 -3.42 12.00 5.28
C ILE A 151 -3.22 12.92 6.48
N PRO A 152 -4.00 12.78 7.57
CA PRO A 152 -3.80 13.60 8.76
C PRO A 152 -2.35 13.53 9.26
N GLN A 153 -1.68 14.68 9.30
CA GLN A 153 -0.31 14.79 9.78
C GLN A 153 -0.25 15.53 11.11
N LEU A 154 0.66 15.11 11.98
CA LEU A 154 0.99 15.83 13.20
C LEU A 154 2.16 16.78 12.94
N TYR A 155 1.91 18.09 13.05
CA TYR A 155 2.95 19.10 12.92
C TYR A 155 3.48 19.51 14.29
N TYR A 156 4.80 19.38 14.48
CA TYR A 156 5.49 19.81 15.69
C TYR A 156 6.04 21.22 15.50
N ASP A 157 5.37 22.21 16.10
CA ASP A 157 5.84 23.59 16.13
C ASP A 157 6.72 23.84 17.36
N VAL A 158 7.99 24.17 17.14
CA VAL A 158 8.96 24.38 18.22
C VAL A 158 9.13 25.88 18.45
N ASP A 159 8.80 26.32 19.66
CA ASP A 159 9.05 27.69 20.13
C ASP A 159 10.56 27.93 20.30
N ARG A 160 11.15 28.60 19.31
CA ARG A 160 12.59 28.88 19.23
C ARG A 160 13.04 29.89 20.27
N ASP A 161 12.22 30.90 20.54
CA ASP A 161 12.54 31.96 21.50
C ASP A 161 12.61 31.39 22.91
N LYS A 162 11.65 30.53 23.26
CA LYS A 162 11.64 29.81 24.53
C LYS A 162 12.79 28.80 24.65
N ALA A 163 13.11 28.06 23.58
CA ALA A 163 14.25 27.16 23.58
C ALA A 163 15.57 27.90 23.86
N GLN A 164 15.77 29.05 23.20
CA GLN A 164 16.94 29.90 23.40
C GLN A 164 17.00 30.47 24.83
N LEU A 165 15.87 30.94 25.36
CA LEU A 165 15.79 31.47 26.72
C LEU A 165 16.16 30.42 27.78
N LEU A 166 15.79 29.16 27.56
CA LEU A 166 16.10 28.03 28.44
C LEU A 166 17.48 27.41 28.18
N GLY A 167 18.23 27.92 27.19
CA GLY A 167 19.55 27.40 26.82
C GLY A 167 19.51 26.01 26.17
N VAL A 168 18.35 25.60 25.63
CA VAL A 168 18.18 24.32 24.93
C VAL A 168 18.50 24.51 23.46
N SER A 169 19.42 23.73 22.92
CA SER A 169 19.78 23.84 21.51
C SER A 169 18.69 23.23 20.62
N MET A 170 18.42 23.86 19.48
CA MET A 170 17.49 23.31 18.47
C MET A 170 17.95 21.95 17.95
N SER A 171 19.27 21.74 17.87
CA SER A 171 19.86 20.47 17.45
C SER A 171 19.47 19.32 18.39
N ASP A 172 19.49 19.56 19.70
CA ASP A 172 19.13 18.55 20.69
C ASP A 172 17.63 18.22 20.63
N ILE A 173 16.78 19.24 20.44
CA ILE A 173 15.33 19.05 20.27
C ILE A 173 15.04 18.16 19.06
N PHE A 174 15.54 18.52 17.88
CA PHE A 174 15.25 17.76 16.65
C PHE A 174 15.89 16.36 16.66
N SER A 175 17.09 16.21 17.22
CA SER A 175 17.75 14.90 17.35
C SER A 175 16.99 13.98 18.30
N THR A 176 16.49 14.52 19.42
CA THR A 176 15.67 13.78 20.37
C THR A 176 14.34 13.37 19.73
N MET A 177 13.62 14.30 19.10
CA MET A 177 12.37 13.97 18.41
C MET A 177 12.58 12.88 17.36
N LYS A 178 13.64 12.97 16.54
CA LYS A 178 13.96 11.96 15.53
C LYS A 178 14.21 10.57 16.13
N ALA A 179 14.85 10.49 17.30
CA ALA A 179 15.09 9.22 17.99
C ALA A 179 13.83 8.64 18.64
N PHE A 180 12.87 9.49 19.04
CA PHE A 180 11.61 9.05 19.64
C PHE A 180 10.54 8.68 18.60
N THR A 181 10.41 9.45 17.52
CA THR A 181 9.35 9.22 16.52
C THR A 181 9.79 8.35 15.35
N GLY A 182 11.07 7.96 15.30
CA GLY A 182 11.63 7.16 14.23
C GLY A 182 12.89 6.43 14.69
N SER A 183 13.67 5.94 13.73
CA SER A 183 14.93 5.26 14.02
C SER A 183 16.14 6.12 13.63
N VAL A 184 17.17 6.15 14.47
CA VAL A 184 18.43 6.82 14.20
C VAL A 184 19.53 5.77 14.01
N TYR A 185 20.14 5.77 12.84
CA TYR A 185 21.36 5.01 12.58
C TYR A 185 22.53 5.60 13.36
N ILE A 186 23.28 4.77 14.06
CA ILE A 186 24.43 5.20 14.87
C ILE A 186 25.75 4.76 14.24
N ASN A 187 25.89 3.47 13.96
CA ASN A 187 27.10 2.89 13.40
C ASN A 187 26.83 1.47 12.87
N ASP A 188 27.89 0.79 12.47
CA ASP A 188 27.86 -0.61 12.13
C ASP A 188 28.60 -1.45 13.18
N PHE A 189 28.17 -2.69 13.37
CA PHE A 189 28.87 -3.69 14.18
C PHE A 189 29.08 -4.98 13.38
N ASN A 190 30.22 -5.64 13.59
CA ASN A 190 30.51 -6.93 12.96
C ASN A 190 30.05 -8.07 13.86
N LEU A 191 29.24 -8.96 13.32
CA LEU A 191 28.83 -10.20 13.98
C LEU A 191 28.89 -11.33 12.95
N PHE A 192 29.58 -12.43 13.29
CA PHE A 192 29.76 -13.58 12.39
C PHE A 192 30.35 -13.21 11.01
N ASN A 193 31.32 -12.28 10.98
CA ASN A 193 31.95 -11.78 9.76
C ASN A 193 30.96 -11.11 8.78
N ARG A 194 29.85 -10.60 9.31
CA ARG A 194 28.87 -9.80 8.58
C ARG A 194 28.69 -8.47 9.30
N ILE A 195 28.67 -7.40 8.53
CA ILE A 195 28.46 -6.05 9.03
C ILE A 195 26.95 -5.81 9.14
N TYR A 196 26.50 -5.43 10.33
CA TYR A 196 25.11 -5.10 10.64
C TYR A 196 25.01 -3.64 11.07
N ARG A 197 23.92 -2.98 10.70
CA ARG A 197 23.63 -1.60 11.12
C ARG A 197 23.05 -1.59 12.52
N VAL A 198 23.48 -0.63 13.33
CA VAL A 198 22.94 -0.35 14.66
C VAL A 198 22.02 0.87 14.57
N TYR A 199 20.78 0.69 15.04
CA TYR A 199 19.79 1.74 15.14
C TYR A 199 19.38 1.92 16.61
N ILE A 200 19.07 3.15 16.99
CA ILE A 200 18.33 3.46 18.23
C ILE A 200 16.95 3.99 17.88
N GLN A 201 15.96 3.64 18.67
CA GLN A 201 14.56 4.04 18.53
C GLN A 201 13.90 3.93 19.91
N ALA A 202 12.89 4.76 20.18
CA ALA A 202 12.06 4.60 21.37
C ALA A 202 11.29 3.26 21.34
N GLU A 203 11.02 2.69 22.51
CA GLU A 203 10.18 1.50 22.61
C GLU A 203 8.75 1.83 22.15
N ALA A 204 8.07 0.92 21.45
CA ALA A 204 6.73 1.16 20.90
C ALA A 204 5.65 1.67 21.90
N PRO A 205 5.67 1.31 23.20
CA PRO A 205 4.74 1.86 24.19
C PRO A 205 5.00 3.31 24.63
N TYR A 206 6.12 3.91 24.22
CA TYR A 206 6.56 5.26 24.59
C TYR A 206 6.21 6.30 23.52
#